data_AF-A0A9D7AQV0-F1
#
_entry.id   AF-A0A9D7AQV0-F1
#
_cell.length_a   1.000
_cell.length_b   1.000
_cell.length_c   1.000
_cell.angle_alpha   90.00
_cell.angle_beta   90.00
_cell.angle_gamma   90.00
#
_symmetry.space_group_name_H-M   'P 1'
#
loop_
_entity.id
_entity.type
_entity.pdbx_description
1 polymer ?
#
loop_
_entity_poly.entity_id
_entity_poly.type
_entity_poly.pdbx_seq_one_letter_code
_entity_poly.pdbx_strand_id
1 'polypeptide(L)' 'MNITLSIDEQVAQRAREAAQKMGKSLNQVVRDYLEQLAGSARRGQQWAQFEQRCLESQVQLGDWRFNRDEANER' A
#
# COMPACT_ATOMS: atom_id res chain seq x y z
N MET A 1 -1.56 2.90 -18.83
CA MET A 1 -2.89 2.52 -19.38
C MET A 1 -3.85 3.68 -19.14
N ASN A 2 -4.72 4.00 -20.10
CA ASN A 2 -5.75 5.03 -19.95
C ASN A 2 -7.08 4.37 -19.62
N ILE A 3 -7.82 4.93 -18.67
CA ILE A 3 -9.15 4.46 -18.28
C ILE A 3 -10.15 5.59 -18.48
N THR A 4 -11.36 5.25 -18.94
CA THR A 4 -12.50 6.16 -18.98
C THR A 4 -13.43 5.81 -17.84
N LEU A 5 -13.79 6.80 -17.01
CA LEU A 5 -14.61 6.61 -15.82
C LEU A 5 -15.88 7.47 -15.94
N SER A 6 -17.05 6.83 -15.86
CA SER A 6 -18.33 7.52 -15.76
C SER A 6 -18.64 7.80 -14.30
N ILE A 7 -18.76 9.07 -13.93
CA ILE A 7 -19.15 9.52 -12.59
C ILE A 7 -20.14 10.67 -12.70
N ASP A 8 -20.87 10.88 -11.61
CA ASP A 8 -21.70 12.07 -11.44
C ASP A 8 -20.85 13.36 -11.47
N GLU A 9 -21.36 14.39 -12.13
CA GLU A 9 -20.64 15.66 -12.35
C GLU A 9 -20.37 16.41 -11.05
N GLN A 10 -21.30 16.38 -10.09
CA GLN A 10 -21.11 17.02 -8.78
C GLN A 10 -20.06 16.29 -7.95
N VAL A 11 -19.95 14.97 -8.11
CA VAL A 11 -18.88 14.18 -7.52
C VAL A 11 -17.54 14.53 -8.17
N ALA A 12 -17.49 14.63 -9.50
CA ALA A 12 -16.28 15.01 -10.24
C ALA A 12 -15.75 16.37 -9.78
N GLN A 13 -16.64 17.34 -9.62
CA GLN A 13 -16.28 18.69 -9.22
C GLN A 13 -15.73 18.73 -7.79
N ARG A 14 -16.41 18.11 -6.83
CA ARG A 14 -15.93 18.02 -5.44
C ARG A 14 -14.59 17.30 -5.34
N ALA A 15 -14.39 16.25 -6.13
CA ALA A 15 -13.13 15.51 -6.17
C ALA A 15 -11.98 16.37 -6.74
N ARG A 16 -12.23 17.21 -7.76
CA ARG A 16 -11.22 18.16 -8.28
C ARG A 16 -10.83 19.18 -7.22
N GLU A 17 -11.79 19.76 -6.52
CA GLU A 17 -11.53 20.74 -5.47
C GLU A 17 -10.71 20.14 -4.32
N ALA A 18 -11.04 18.91 -3.91
CA ALA A 18 -10.26 18.18 -2.92
C ALA A 18 -8.83 17.92 -3.41
N ALA A 19 -8.66 17.46 -4.65
CA ALA A 19 -7.33 17.21 -5.23
C ALA A 19 -6.48 18.49 -5.30
N GLN A 20 -7.09 19.63 -5.69
CA GLN A 20 -6.41 20.92 -5.72
C GLN A 20 -5.92 21.36 -4.34
N LYS A 21 -6.73 21.17 -3.28
CA LYS A 21 -6.30 21.43 -1.89
C LYS A 21 -5.11 20.57 -1.47
N MET A 22 -4.93 19.40 -2.09
CA MET A 22 -3.79 18.51 -1.90
C MET A 22 -2.61 18.83 -2.83
N GLY A 23 -2.70 19.85 -3.68
CA GLY A 23 -1.69 20.18 -4.69
C GLY A 23 -1.59 19.14 -5.82
N LYS A 24 -2.64 18.36 -6.06
CA LYS A 24 -2.67 17.26 -7.04
C LYS A 24 -3.78 17.46 -8.07
N SER A 25 -3.62 16.85 -9.25
CA SER A 25 -4.71 16.73 -10.22
C SER A 25 -5.64 15.57 -9.84
N LEU A 26 -6.90 15.61 -10.29
CA LEU A 26 -7.85 14.51 -10.07
C LEU A 26 -7.29 13.17 -10.60
N ASN A 27 -6.69 13.19 -11.78
CA ASN A 27 -6.09 11.98 -12.36
C ASN A 27 -4.92 11.45 -11.54
N GLN A 28 -4.14 12.32 -10.89
CA GLN A 28 -3.06 11.90 -10.00
C GLN A 28 -3.63 11.21 -8.75
N VAL A 29 -4.67 11.77 -8.13
CA VAL A 29 -5.34 11.16 -6.97
C VAL A 29 -5.94 9.80 -7.33
N VAL A 30 -6.60 9.69 -8.49
CA VAL A 30 -7.14 8.41 -8.99
C VAL A 30 -6.03 7.38 -9.19
N ARG A 31 -4.90 7.79 -9.78
CA ARG A 31 -3.74 6.90 -9.96
C ARG A 31 -3.18 6.43 -8.63
N ASP A 32 -2.91 7.33 -7.70
CA ASP A 32 -2.39 7.02 -6.37
C ASP A 32 -3.32 6.03 -5.65
N TYR A 33 -4.63 6.23 -5.73
CA TYR A 33 -5.62 5.35 -5.14
C TYR A 33 -5.62 3.96 -5.78
N LEU A 34 -5.55 3.87 -7.10
CA LEU A 34 -5.46 2.58 -7.81
C LEU A 34 -4.17 1.84 -7.51
N GLU A 35 -3.04 2.55 -7.36
CA GLU A 35 -1.77 1.95 -6.94
C GLU A 35 -1.85 1.43 -5.50
N GLN A 36 -2.43 2.21 -4.58
CA GLN A 36 -2.71 1.78 -3.22
C GLN A 36 -3.59 0.53 -3.20
N LEU A 37 -4.66 0.52 -3.99
CA LEU A 37 -5.60 -0.61 -4.12
C LEU A 37 -4.92 -1.85 -4.72
N ALA A 38 -4.08 -1.67 -5.73
CA ALA A 38 -3.30 -2.74 -6.37
C ALA A 38 -2.22 -3.35 -5.46
N GLY A 39 -2.03 -2.81 -4.25
CA GLY A 39 -1.20 -3.42 -3.22
C GLY A 39 0.14 -2.71 -2.97
N SER A 40 0.40 -1.56 -3.59
CA SER A 40 1.57 -0.73 -3.25
C SER A 40 1.57 -0.34 -1.78
N ALA A 41 0.41 0.07 -1.26
CA ALA A 41 0.23 0.40 0.17
C ALA A 41 0.14 -0.84 1.06
N ARG A 42 -0.34 -1.96 0.50
CA ARG A 42 -0.50 -3.23 1.24
C ARG A 42 0.84 -3.78 1.70
N ARG A 43 1.91 -3.66 0.91
CA ARG A 43 3.27 -4.04 1.34
C ARG A 43 3.76 -3.24 2.53
N GLY A 44 3.56 -1.92 2.53
CA GLY A 44 3.96 -1.05 3.65
C GLY A 44 3.18 -1.37 4.92
N GLN A 45 1.86 -1.54 4.83
CA GLN A 45 1.04 -1.96 5.97
C GLN A 45 1.38 -3.36 6.48
N GLN A 46 1.62 -4.32 5.58
CA GLN A 46 2.03 -5.68 5.96
C GLN A 46 3.40 -5.68 6.64
N TRP A 47 4.33 -4.84 6.17
CA TRP A 47 5.63 -4.67 6.80
C TRP A 47 5.51 -4.10 8.22
N ALA A 48 4.76 -3.01 8.39
CA ALA A 48 4.55 -2.41 9.71
C ALA A 48 3.86 -3.38 10.69
N GLN A 49 2.88 -4.15 10.21
CA GLN A 49 2.25 -5.19 11.02
C GLN A 49 3.20 -6.34 11.36
N PHE A 50 4.07 -6.73 10.43
CA PHE A 50 5.09 -7.75 10.68
C PHE A 50 6.11 -7.26 11.73
N GLU A 51 6.61 -6.04 11.58
CA GLU A 51 7.53 -5.41 12.52
C GLU A 51 6.92 -5.33 13.93
N GLN A 52 5.68 -4.86 14.04
CA GLN A 52 4.98 -4.78 15.32
C GLN A 52 4.87 -6.16 15.99
N ARG A 53 4.54 -7.21 15.23
CA ARG A 53 4.47 -8.59 15.75
C ARG A 53 5.83 -9.11 16.19
N CYS A 54 6.92 -8.75 15.50
CA CYS A 54 8.27 -9.11 15.91
C CYS A 54 8.65 -8.42 17.23
N LEU A 55 8.31 -7.14 17.40
CA LEU A 55 8.57 -6.39 18.63
C LEU A 55 7.75 -6.91 19.82
N GLU A 56 6.50 -7.34 19.59
CA GLU A 56 5.62 -7.91 20.62
C GLU A 56 5.91 -9.39 20.92
N SER A 57 6.73 -10.05 20.10
CA SER A 57 7.01 -11.46 20.23
C SER A 57 7.82 -11.76 21.49
N GLN A 58 7.40 -12.79 22.24
CA GLN A 58 8.16 -13.34 23.36
C GLN A 58 9.08 -14.49 22.92
N VAL A 59 9.12 -14.80 21.62
CA VAL A 59 9.93 -15.89 21.08
C VAL A 59 11.40 -15.56 21.22
N GLN A 60 12.16 -16.47 21.83
CA GLN A 60 13.61 -16.44 21.79
C GLN A 60 14.12 -17.36 20.70
N LEU A 61 14.94 -16.81 19.81
CA LEU A 61 15.51 -17.55 18.69
C LEU A 61 16.64 -18.51 19.12
N GLY A 62 17.19 -18.34 20.33
CA GLY A 62 18.31 -19.17 20.80
C GLY A 62 19.48 -19.13 19.82
N ASP A 63 19.97 -20.32 19.43
CA ASP A 63 21.04 -20.48 18.44
C ASP A 63 20.55 -20.48 16.98
N TRP A 64 19.25 -20.28 16.75
CA TRP A 64 18.69 -20.27 15.41
C TRP A 64 19.26 -19.12 14.59
N ARG A 65 19.70 -19.44 13.38
CA ARG A 65 20.19 -18.49 12.39
C ARG A 65 19.52 -18.78 11.07
N PHE A 66 19.11 -17.72 10.37
CA PHE A 66 18.57 -17.85 9.03
C PHE A 66 19.60 -18.54 8.11
N ASN A 67 19.21 -19.67 7.53
CA ASN A 67 19.97 -20.36 6.50
C ASN A 67 19.24 -20.24 5.16
N ARG A 68 19.89 -19.61 4.19
CA ARG A 68 19.32 -19.38 2.86
C ARG A 68 19.11 -20.69 2.10
N ASP A 69 20.02 -21.64 2.22
CA ASP A 69 19.99 -22.87 1.42
C ASP A 69 18.83 -23.74 1.90
N GLU A 70 18.68 -23.92 3.22
CA GLU A 70 17.52 -24.57 3.85
C GLU A 70 16.19 -23.91 3.43
N ALA A 71 16.12 -22.58 3.42
CA ALA A 71 14.90 -21.86 3.04
C ALA A 71 14.52 -22.01 1.55
N ASN A 72 15.48 -22.37 0.69
CA ASN A 72 15.28 -22.54 -0.75
C ASN A 72 15.28 -24.03 -1.17
N GLU A 73 15.29 -24.97 -0.23
CA GLU A 73 15.02 -26.39 -0.52
C GLU A 73 13.54 -26.55 -0.89
N ARG A 74 13.25 -26.34 -2.17
CA ARG A 74 11.96 -26.64 -2.82
C ARG A 74 12.20 -27.20 -4.21
#